data_AF-H8YFK2-F1
#
_entry.id   AF-H8YFK2-F1
#
_cell.length_a   1.000
_cell.length_b   1.000
_cell.length_c   1.000
_cell.angle_alpha   90.00
_cell.angle_beta   90.00
_cell.angle_gamma   90.00
#
_symmetry.space_group_name_H-M   'P 1'
#
loop_
_entity.id
_entity.type
_entity.pdbx_description
1 polymer ?
#
loop_
_entity_poly.entity_id
_entity_poly.type
_entity_poly.pdbx_seq_one_letter_code
_entity_poly.pdbx_strand_id
1 'polypeptide(L)'
;FGQVTLYFFCSLTLALGCIFCSKVLHETLLSYVFRWPMELFDTTPLGRVVNRFSKDVDTIDNVLPMLWRMVISQAFAVLATIVVISLSTPIFLAVIVPIAFLYYF
;
A
#
# COMPACT_ATOMS: atom_id res chain seq x y z
N PHE A 1 -9.20 25.58 2.26
CA PHE A 1 -9.50 24.90 3.54
C PHE A 1 -9.85 23.43 3.37
N GLY A 2 -10.84 23.05 2.54
CA GLY A 2 -11.25 21.63 2.37
C GLY A 2 -10.15 20.67 1.88
N GLN A 3 -9.27 21.12 0.99
CA GLN A 3 -8.13 20.32 0.53
C GLN A 3 -7.17 19.97 1.68
N VAL A 4 -6.85 20.94 2.53
CA VAL A 4 -5.92 20.77 3.66
C VAL A 4 -6.49 19.82 4.71
N THR A 5 -7.78 19.95 5.03
CA THR A 5 -8.43 19.06 6.01
C THR A 5 -8.48 17.62 5.50
N LEU A 6 -8.83 17.40 4.24
CA LEU A 6 -8.86 16.06 3.64
C LEU A 6 -7.46 15.42 3.61
N TYR A 7 -6.43 16.17 3.22
CA TYR A 7 -5.04 15.67 3.25
C TYR A 7 -4.60 15.31 4.66
N PHE A 8 -4.94 16.13 5.66
CA PHE A 8 -4.63 15.85 7.05
C PHE A 8 -5.30 14.56 7.54
N PHE A 9 -6.60 14.40 7.30
CA PHE A 9 -7.33 13.17 7.66
C PHE A 9 -6.76 11.94 6.96
N CYS A 10 -6.51 12.02 5.65
CA CYS A 10 -5.97 10.90 4.88
C CYS A 10 -4.56 10.50 5.37
N SER A 11 -3.70 11.49 5.66
CA SER A 11 -2.38 11.24 6.23
C SER A 11 -2.46 10.60 7.63
N LEU A 12 -3.41 11.04 8.46
CA LEU A 12 -3.61 10.49 9.81
C LEU A 12 -4.11 9.04 9.75
N THR A 13 -5.11 8.75 8.92
CA THR A 13 -5.62 7.39 8.75
C THR A 13 -4.55 6.43 8.22
N LEU A 14 -3.76 6.87 7.24
CA LEU A 14 -2.65 6.06 6.71
C LEU A 14 -1.56 5.81 7.77
N ALA A 15 -1.18 6.83 8.54
CA ALA A 15 -0.19 6.67 9.60
C ALA A 15 -0.66 5.70 10.69
N LEU A 16 -1.89 5.83 11.17
CA LEU A 16 -2.47 4.93 12.17
C LEU A 16 -2.61 3.49 11.63
N GLY A 17 -3.01 3.35 10.36
CA GLY A 17 -3.10 2.05 9.70
C GLY A 17 -1.76 1.34 9.55
N CYS A 18 -0.69 2.07 9.21
CA CYS A 18 0.66 1.50 9.09
C CYS A 18 1.19 1.04 10.45
N ILE A 19 1.02 1.86 11.51
CA ILE A 19 1.42 1.48 12.87
C ILE A 19 0.66 0.22 13.33
N PHE A 20 -0.64 0.13 13.04
CA PHE A 20 -1.43 -1.06 13.38
C PHE A 20 -0.94 -2.30 12.61
N CYS A 21 -0.72 -2.18 11.29
CA CYS A 21 -0.17 -3.27 10.47
C CYS A 21 1.20 -3.73 10.95
N SER A 22 2.11 -2.80 11.26
CA SER A 22 3.45 -3.10 11.76
C SER A 22 3.41 -3.86 13.09
N LYS A 23 2.54 -3.45 14.03
CA LYS A 23 2.31 -4.20 15.27
C LYS A 23 1.77 -5.61 15.04
N VAL A 24 0.75 -5.76 14.19
CA VAL A 24 0.17 -7.08 13.90
C VAL A 24 1.19 -7.99 13.22
N LEU A 25 1.97 -7.47 12.28
CA LEU A 25 3.05 -8.21 11.62
C LEU A 25 4.11 -8.65 12.63
N HIS A 26 4.53 -7.72 13.51
CA HIS A 26 5.53 -7.98 14.54
C HIS A 26 5.11 -9.13 15.46
N GLU A 27 3.91 -9.05 16.03
CA GLU A 27 3.34 -10.09 16.90
C GLU A 27 3.18 -11.43 16.17
N THR A 28 2.71 -11.39 14.92
CA THR A 28 2.51 -12.58 14.10
C THR A 28 3.84 -13.30 13.87
N LEU A 29 4.86 -12.58 13.39
CA LEU A 29 6.17 -13.16 13.11
C LEU A 29 6.88 -13.64 14.38
N LEU A 30 6.76 -12.91 15.49
CA LEU A 30 7.29 -13.33 16.79
C LEU A 30 6.64 -14.66 17.23
N SER A 31 5.32 -14.78 17.10
CA SER A 31 4.60 -16.03 17.44
C SER A 31 5.03 -17.22 16.57
N TYR A 32 5.37 -16.99 15.30
CA TYR A 32 5.87 -18.02 14.39
C TYR A 32 7.29 -18.44 14.73
N VAL A 33 8.17 -17.48 15.05
CA VAL A 33 9.55 -17.76 15.45
C VAL A 33 9.58 -18.62 16.72
N PHE A 34 8.76 -18.32 17.73
CA PHE A 34 8.69 -19.14 18.95
C PHE A 34 8.19 -20.59 18.73
N ARG A 35 7.54 -20.86 17.59
CA ARG A 35 7.03 -22.21 17.24
C ARG A 35 7.97 -22.99 16.33
N TRP A 36 9.10 -22.42 15.92
CA TRP A 36 10.03 -23.13 15.03
C TRP A 36 10.80 -24.23 15.77
N PRO A 37 11.05 -25.37 15.09
CA PRO A 37 11.88 -26.43 15.64
C PRO A 37 13.32 -25.95 15.80
N MET A 38 14.01 -26.44 16.84
CA MET A 38 15.38 -26.00 17.17
C MET A 38 16.38 -26.23 16.02
N GLU A 39 16.17 -27.26 15.20
CA GLU A 39 16.98 -27.53 14.00
C GLU A 39 16.98 -26.38 12.97
N LEU A 40 15.90 -25.60 12.91
CA LEU A 40 15.81 -24.42 12.04
C LEU A 40 16.65 -23.25 12.58
N PHE A 41 16.76 -23.15 13.91
CA PHE A 41 17.59 -22.15 14.58
C PHE A 41 19.09 -22.44 14.45
N ASP A 42 19.47 -23.71 14.29
CA ASP A 42 20.86 -24.11 14.06
C ASP A 42 21.29 -23.92 12.61
N THR A 43 20.36 -24.05 11.64
CA THR A 43 20.64 -23.89 10.20
C THR A 43 20.52 -22.44 9.72
N THR A 44 19.67 -21.63 10.34
CA THR A 44 19.54 -20.20 10.04
C THR A 44 20.06 -19.35 11.20
N PRO A 45 21.12 -18.55 11.01
CA PRO A 45 21.64 -17.72 12.09
C PRO A 45 20.57 -16.70 12.48
N LEU A 46 20.29 -16.58 13.79
CA LEU A 46 19.32 -15.64 14.38
C LEU A 46 19.47 -14.22 13.81
N GLY A 47 20.69 -13.78 13.53
CA GLY A 47 20.97 -12.48 12.91
C GLY A 47 20.35 -12.29 11.52
N ARG A 48 20.24 -13.34 10.68
CA ARG A 48 19.56 -13.24 9.38
C ARG A 48 18.04 -13.12 9.53
N VAL A 49 17.47 -13.82 10.51
CA VAL A 49 16.02 -13.75 10.79
C VAL A 49 15.65 -12.35 11.28
N VAL A 50 16.41 -11.81 12.24
CA VAL A 50 16.23 -10.44 12.73
C VAL A 50 16.44 -9.41 11.61
N ASN A 51 17.48 -9.56 10.78
CA ASN A 51 17.72 -8.64 9.67
C ASN A 51 16.59 -8.64 8.64
N ARG A 52 16.01 -9.81 8.33
CA ARG A 52 14.85 -9.91 7.44
C ARG A 52 13.61 -9.30 8.06
N PHE A 53 13.36 -9.59 9.34
CA PHE A 53 12.28 -9.03 10.10
C PHE A 53 12.31 -7.50 10.16
N SER A 54 13.46 -6.92 10.52
CA SER A 54 13.66 -5.47 10.55
C SER A 54 13.44 -4.83 9.17
N LYS A 55 13.88 -5.49 8.10
CA LYS A 55 13.69 -5.00 6.73
C LYS A 55 12.22 -5.05 6.29
N ASP A 56 11.50 -6.11 6.65
CA ASP A 56 10.08 -6.26 6.32
C ASP A 56 9.22 -5.23 7.08
N VAL A 57 9.53 -5.00 8.36
CA VAL A 57 8.89 -3.95 9.18
C VAL A 57 9.18 -2.55 8.63
N ASP A 58 10.44 -2.24 8.29
CA ASP A 58 10.81 -0.95 7.69
C ASP A 58 10.08 -0.70 6.36
N THR A 59 9.92 -1.75 5.54
CA THR A 59 9.18 -1.66 4.28
C THR A 59 7.70 -1.34 4.53
N ILE A 60 7.07 -1.94 5.54
CA ILE A 60 5.68 -1.68 5.89
C ILE A 60 5.49 -0.28 6.49
N ASP A 61 6.42 0.17 7.31
CA ASP A 61 6.28 1.46 8.02
C ASP A 61 6.62 2.67 7.14
N ASN A 62 7.58 2.54 6.22
CA ASN A 62 8.06 3.67 5.41
C ASN A 62 7.63 3.58 3.94
N VAL A 63 7.79 2.42 3.32
CA VAL A 63 7.57 2.27 1.87
C VAL A 63 6.08 2.13 1.56
N LEU A 64 5.37 1.30 2.33
CA LEU A 64 3.95 1.04 2.10
C LEU A 64 3.07 2.31 2.17
N PRO A 65 3.17 3.18 3.20
CA PRO A 65 2.39 4.43 3.22
C PRO A 65 2.77 5.38 2.08
N MET A 66 4.05 5.43 1.67
CA MET A 66 4.46 6.25 0.52
C MET A 66 3.77 5.76 -0.76
N LEU A 67 3.83 4.45 -1.03
CA LEU A 67 3.19 3.84 -2.19
C LEU A 67 1.67 4.04 -2.15
N TRP A 68 1.03 3.85 -0.99
CA TRP A 68 -0.40 4.08 -0.83
C TRP A 68 -0.80 5.52 -1.17
N ARG A 69 -0.05 6.51 -0.69
CA ARG A 69 -0.32 7.91 -1.03
C ARG A 69 -0.20 8.15 -2.53
N MET A 70 0.80 7.59 -3.19
CA MET A 70 0.98 7.70 -4.64
C MET A 70 -0.17 7.05 -5.40
N VAL A 71 -0.53 5.80 -5.06
CA VAL A 71 -1.61 5.06 -5.72
C VAL A 71 -2.95 5.78 -5.58
N ILE A 72 -3.29 6.24 -4.37
CA ILE A 72 -4.52 6.97 -4.11
C ILE A 72 -4.53 8.28 -4.92
N SER A 73 -3.44 9.05 -4.88
CA SER A 73 -3.35 10.31 -5.61
C SER A 73 -3.47 10.11 -7.13
N GLN A 74 -2.83 9.09 -7.68
CA GLN A 74 -2.90 8.80 -9.11
C GLN A 74 -4.26 8.25 -9.52
N ALA A 75 -4.87 7.39 -8.71
CA ALA A 75 -6.22 6.89 -8.97
C ALA A 75 -7.25 8.03 -9.02
N PHE A 76 -7.20 8.97 -8.06
CA PHE A 76 -8.07 10.15 -8.08
C PHE A 76 -7.77 11.08 -9.25
N ALA A 77 -6.51 11.27 -9.61
CA ALA A 77 -6.14 12.08 -10.78
C ALA A 77 -6.70 11.48 -12.07
N VAL A 78 -6.50 10.18 -12.31
CA VAL A 78 -7.04 9.46 -13.47
C VAL A 78 -8.57 9.55 -13.49
N LEU A 79 -9.23 9.28 -12.37
CA LEU A 79 -10.69 9.38 -12.28
C LEU A 79 -11.19 10.79 -12.61
N ALA A 80 -10.56 11.83 -12.03
CA ALA A 80 -10.91 13.21 -12.30
C ALA A 80 -10.73 13.58 -13.78
N THR A 81 -9.62 13.15 -14.41
CA THR A 81 -9.40 13.41 -15.84
C THR A 81 -10.47 12.75 -16.71
N ILE A 82 -10.84 11.50 -16.43
CA ILE A 82 -11.90 10.80 -17.17
C ILE A 82 -13.24 11.54 -17.03
N VAL A 83 -13.60 11.94 -15.80
CA VAL A 83 -14.86 12.66 -15.54
C VAL A 83 -14.88 13.99 -16.30
N VAL A 84 -13.83 14.80 -16.19
CA VAL A 84 -13.73 16.13 -16.84
C VAL A 84 -13.83 16.01 -18.36
N ILE A 85 -13.12 15.06 -18.97
CA ILE A 85 -13.17 14.85 -20.42
C ILE A 85 -14.55 14.34 -20.85
N SER A 86 -15.18 13.45 -20.07
CA SER A 86 -16.52 12.95 -20.41
C SER A 86 -17.60 14.04 -20.37
N LEU A 87 -17.48 15.00 -19.43
CA LEU A 87 -18.39 16.14 -19.34
C LEU A 87 -18.19 17.11 -20.52
N SER A 88 -16.94 17.34 -20.94
CA SER A 88 -16.65 18.23 -22.07
C SER A 88 -17.02 17.60 -23.42
N THR A 89 -16.80 16.29 -23.58
CA THR A 89 -16.98 15.56 -24.83
C THR A 89 -17.56 14.18 -24.56
N PRO A 90 -18.89 14.02 -24.54
CA PRO A 90 -19.52 12.74 -24.16
C PRO A 90 -19.20 11.59 -25.13
N ILE A 91 -18.89 11.88 -26.40
CA ILE A 91 -18.45 10.89 -27.40
C ILE A 91 -17.13 10.20 -27.02
N PHE A 92 -16.26 10.85 -26.25
CA PHE A 92 -14.99 10.27 -25.80
C PHE A 92 -15.19 8.99 -24.97
N LEU A 93 -16.31 8.88 -24.24
CA LEU A 93 -16.62 7.70 -23.43
C LEU A 93 -16.77 6.43 -24.29
N ALA A 94 -17.30 6.55 -25.51
CA ALA A 94 -17.46 5.42 -26.41
C ALA A 94 -16.10 4.88 -26.92
N VAL A 95 -15.07 5.72 -26.98
CA VAL A 95 -13.71 5.36 -27.42
C VAL A 95 -12.87 4.79 -26.26
N ILE A 96 -13.11 5.24 -25.02
CA ILE A 96 -12.31 4.77 -23.87
C ILE A 96 -12.67 3.34 -23.44
N VAL A 97 -13.92 2.92 -23.62
CA VAL A 97 -14.39 1.56 -23.29
C VAL A 97 -13.62 0.46 -24.06
N PRO A 98 -13.49 0.51 -25.40
CA PRO A 98 -12.73 -0.50 -26.12
C PRO A 98 -11.23 -0.45 -25.81
N ILE A 99 -10.66 0.73 -25.55
CA ILE A 99 -9.25 0.86 -25.14
C ILE A 99 -9.01 0.25 -23.77
N ALA A 100 -9.91 0.48 -22.80
CA ALA A 100 -9.83 -0.11 -21.47
C ALA A 100 -9.96 -1.63 -21.52
N PHE A 101 -10.84 -2.16 -22.39
CA PHE A 101 -10.97 -3.59 -22.62
C PHE A 101 -9.68 -4.20 -23.21
N LEU A 102 -9.08 -3.53 -24.21
CA LEU A 102 -7.79 -3.94 -24.79
C LEU A 102 -6.62 -3.83 -23.82
N TYR A 103 -6.64 -2.89 -22.87
CA TYR A 103 -5.59 -2.76 -21.87
C TYR A 103 -5.69 -3.82 -20.77
N TYR A 104 -6.90 -4.31 -20.50
CA TYR A 104 -7.14 -5.36 -19.50
C TYR A 104 -6.81 -6.77 -20.02
N PHE A 105 -6.91 -6.99 -21.33
CA PHE A 105 -6.57 -8.24 -22.02
C PHE A 105 -5.13 -8.25 -22.52
#